data_AF-A0A151WPY7-F1
#
_entry.id   AF-A0A151WPY7-F1
#
_cell.length_a   1.000
_cell.length_b   1.000
_cell.length_c   1.000
_cell.angle_alpha   90.00
_cell.angle_beta   90.00
_cell.angle_gamma   90.00
#
_symmetry.space_group_name_H-M   'P 1'
#
loop_
_entity.id
_entity.type
_entity.pdbx_description
1 polymer ?
#
loop_
_entity_poly.entity_id
_entity_poly.type
_entity_poly.pdbx_seq_one_letter_code
_entity_poly.pdbx_strand_id
1 'polypeptide(L)' 'MSTPIAKPQLRGLLTSQIKKNLVVMMVVSISAGVAYKIFVVDKRKRKYAEFYKTYDAEKQLKIMNEAGLMQSYNIEQK' A
#
# COMPACT_ATOMS: atom_id res chain seq x y z
N MET A 1 -6.54 -57.42 3.44
CA MET A 1 -6.09 -57.38 2.02
C MET A 1 -5.45 -56.01 1.79
N SER A 2 -4.13 -55.95 1.70
CA SER A 2 -3.40 -54.70 1.42
C SER A 2 -3.56 -54.34 -0.06
N THR A 3 -4.06 -53.15 -0.36
CA THR A 3 -4.22 -52.67 -1.75
C THR A 3 -2.85 -52.27 -2.31
N PRO A 4 -2.44 -52.76 -3.48
CA PRO A 4 -1.14 -52.40 -4.07
C PRO A 4 -1.09 -50.92 -4.45
N ILE A 5 0.02 -50.26 -4.13
CA ILE A 5 0.21 -48.83 -4.41
C ILE A 5 0.38 -48.60 -5.91
N ALA A 6 -0.30 -47.58 -6.46
CA ALA A 6 -0.17 -47.22 -7.86
C ALA A 6 1.23 -46.67 -8.16
N LYS A 7 1.76 -46.93 -9.37
CA LYS A 7 3.11 -46.46 -9.76
C LYS A 7 3.17 -44.93 -9.77
N PRO A 8 4.13 -44.32 -9.06
CA PRO A 8 4.31 -42.87 -9.05
C PRO A 8 4.95 -42.38 -10.37
N GLN A 9 4.85 -41.08 -10.61
CA GLN A 9 5.56 -40.43 -11.71
C GLN A 9 7.08 -40.38 -11.42
N LEU A 10 7.91 -40.96 -12.30
CA LEU A 10 9.37 -41.04 -12.12
C LEU A 10 10.16 -40.12 -13.06
N ARG A 11 9.51 -39.41 -13.99
CA ARG A 11 10.14 -38.54 -15.00
C ARG A 11 9.42 -37.20 -15.10
N GLY A 12 10.13 -36.14 -15.47
CA GLY A 12 9.53 -34.81 -15.66
C GLY A 12 9.05 -34.14 -14.36
N LEU A 13 9.60 -34.54 -13.21
CA LEU A 13 9.24 -33.96 -11.91
C LEU A 13 9.57 -32.47 -11.85
N LEU A 14 10.74 -32.08 -12.38
CA LEU A 14 11.18 -30.69 -12.42
C LEU A 14 10.24 -29.79 -13.24
N THR A 15 9.85 -30.24 -14.45
CA THR A 15 8.96 -29.46 -15.31
C THR A 15 7.56 -29.32 -14.72
N SER A 16 7.07 -30.37 -14.04
CA SER A 16 5.81 -30.31 -13.28
C SER A 16 5.88 -29.30 -12.13
N GLN A 17 6.99 -29.29 -11.38
CA GLN A 17 7.20 -28.34 -10.28
C GLN A 17 7.29 -26.89 -10.78
N ILE A 18 8.05 -26.64 -11.85
CA ILE A 18 8.21 -25.30 -12.42
C ILE A 18 6.84 -24.74 -12.86
N LYS A 19 6.01 -25.54 -13.53
CA LYS A 19 4.67 -25.12 -13.96
C LYS A 19 3.79 -24.71 -12.77
N LYS A 20 3.80 -25.50 -11.69
CA LYS A 20 3.05 -25.18 -10.46
C LYS A 20 3.57 -23.90 -9.83
N ASN A 21 4.89 -23.78 -9.67
CA ASN A 21 5.51 -22.61 -9.08
C ASN A 21 5.22 -21.34 -9.89
N LEU A 22 5.20 -21.43 -11.23
CA LEU A 22 4.91 -20.31 -12.12
C LEU A 22 3.49 -19.74 -11.88
N VAL A 23 2.50 -20.62 -11.72
CA VAL A 23 1.13 -20.20 -11.41
C VAL A 23 1.08 -19.54 -10.02
N VAL A 24 1.71 -20.16 -9.02
CA VAL A 24 1.73 -19.64 -7.66
C VAL A 24 2.40 -18.26 -7.60
N MET A 25 3.57 -18.09 -8.22
CA MET A 25 4.28 -16.81 -8.21
C MET A 25 3.48 -15.69 -8.87
N MET A 26 2.73 -15.99 -9.93
CA MET A 26 1.92 -15.00 -10.62
C MET A 26 0.77 -14.53 -9.73
N VAL A 27 0.07 -15.46 -9.08
CA VAL A 27 -1.02 -15.13 -8.14
C VAL A 27 -0.50 -14.33 -6.94
N VAL A 28 0.62 -14.74 -6.36
CA VAL A 28 1.22 -14.04 -5.21
C VAL A 28 1.66 -12.63 -5.60
N SER A 29 2.30 -12.46 -6.75
CA SER A 29 2.77 -11.15 -7.21
C SER A 29 1.62 -10.18 -7.45
N ILE A 30 0.55 -10.64 -8.13
CA ILE A 30 -0.63 -9.81 -8.41
C ILE A 30 -1.34 -9.45 -7.11
N SER A 31 -1.58 -10.42 -6.22
CA SER A 31 -2.27 -10.17 -4.95
C SER A 31 -1.50 -9.18 -4.07
N ALA A 32 -0.17 -9.29 -4.00
CA ALA A 32 0.67 -8.35 -3.28
C ALA A 32 0.57 -6.92 -3.87
N GLY A 33 0.62 -6.78 -5.20
CA GLY A 33 0.46 -5.48 -5.86
C GLY A 33 -0.90 -4.83 -5.59
N VAL A 34 -1.98 -5.62 -5.67
CA VAL A 34 -3.35 -5.15 -5.38
C VAL A 34 -3.49 -4.76 -3.90
N ALA A 35 -2.96 -5.57 -2.99
CA ALA A 35 -2.98 -5.27 -1.56
C ALA A 35 -2.27 -3.94 -1.27
N TYR A 36 -1.08 -3.72 -1.84
CA TYR A 36 -0.35 -2.47 -1.63
C TYR A 36 -1.12 -1.25 -2.19
N LYS A 37 -1.72 -1.38 -3.37
CA LYS A 37 -2.56 -0.31 -3.94
C LYS A 37 -3.69 0.07 -2.99
N ILE A 38 -4.48 -0.90 -2.53
CA ILE A 38 -5.67 -0.64 -1.72
C ILE A 38 -5.28 -0.12 -0.33
N PHE A 39 -4.36 -0.81 0.34
CA PHE A 39 -4.07 -0.52 1.75
C PHE A 39 -3.14 0.66 1.94
N VAL A 40 -2.30 0.99 0.96
CA VAL A 40 -1.31 2.06 1.09
C VAL A 40 -1.63 3.22 0.16
N VAL A 41 -1.70 2.99 -1.15
CA VAL A 41 -1.84 4.07 -2.13
C VAL A 41 -3.19 4.77 -1.99
N ASP A 42 -4.28 4.01 -2.01
CA ASP A 42 -5.63 4.58 -1.99
C ASP A 42 -5.95 5.22 -0.64
N LYS A 43 -5.49 4.63 0.48
CA LYS A 43 -5.59 5.25 1.80
C LYS A 43 -4.86 6.59 1.87
N ARG A 44 -3.63 6.69 1.33
CA ARG A 44 -2.89 7.96 1.30
C ARG A 44 -3.62 8.99 0.45
N LYS A 45 -4.01 8.63 -0.78
CA LYS A 45 -4.76 9.53 -1.67
C LYS A 45 -6.03 10.07 -1.01
N ARG A 46 -6.80 9.20 -0.36
CA ARG A 46 -8.00 9.60 0.37
C ARG A 46 -7.69 10.55 1.51
N LYS A 47 -6.66 10.28 2.32
CA LYS A 47 -6.25 11.17 3.42
C LYS A 47 -5.91 12.59 2.94
N TYR A 48 -5.17 12.71 1.84
CA TYR A 48 -4.88 14.03 1.26
C TYR A 48 -6.15 14.70 0.73
N ALA A 49 -7.00 13.97 0.03
CA ALA A 49 -8.26 14.51 -0.49
C ALA A 49 -9.20 15.00 0.64
N GLU A 50 -9.32 14.22 1.72
CA GLU A 50 -10.10 14.58 2.91
C GLU A 50 -9.54 15.82 3.59
N PHE A 51 -8.21 15.92 3.73
CA PHE A 51 -7.57 17.10 4.31
C PHE A 51 -7.92 18.36 3.52
N TYR A 52 -7.71 18.36 2.20
CA TYR A 52 -7.96 19.54 1.36
C TYR A 52 -9.45 19.86 1.19
N LYS A 53 -10.36 18.92 1.45
CA LYS A 53 -11.81 19.17 1.35
C LYS A 53 -12.31 20.21 2.36
N THR A 54 -11.70 20.25 3.55
CA THR A 54 -12.10 21.15 4.65
C THR A 54 -10.97 22.09 5.07
N TYR A 55 -9.89 22.16 4.29
CA TYR A 55 -8.73 22.97 4.62
C TYR A 55 -9.01 24.45 4.32
N ASP A 56 -8.91 25.28 5.35
CA ASP A 56 -8.94 26.74 5.24
C ASP A 56 -7.52 27.28 5.49
N ALA A 57 -6.94 27.86 4.45
CA ALA A 57 -5.56 28.35 4.47
C ALA A 57 -5.39 29.56 5.39
N GLU A 58 -6.38 30.48 5.44
CA GLU A 58 -6.28 31.70 6.23
C GLU A 58 -6.37 31.39 7.73
N LYS A 59 -7.27 30.47 8.10
CA LYS A 59 -7.39 30.01 9.48
C LYS A 59 -6.10 29.35 9.98
N GLN A 60 -5.47 28.51 9.16
CA GLN A 60 -4.24 27.83 9.53
C GLN A 60 -3.04 28.79 9.59
N LEU A 61 -2.99 29.75 8.66
CA LEU A 61 -2.01 30.83 8.69
C LEU A 61 -2.15 31.65 9.99
N LYS A 62 -3.37 32.02 10.36
CA LYS A 62 -3.64 32.74 11.61
C LYS A 62 -3.13 31.98 12.84
N ILE A 63 -3.37 30.67 12.91
CA ILE A 63 -2.85 29.82 13.99
C ILE A 63 -1.31 29.83 14.02
N MET A 64 -0.66 29.74 12.84
CA MET A 64 0.81 29.77 12.74
C MET A 64 1.40 31.14 13.13
N ASN A 65 0.72 32.22 12.77
CA ASN A 65 1.06 33.59 13.11
C ASN A 65 0.95 33.84 14.62
N GLU A 66 -0.17 33.43 15.23
CA GLU A 66 -0.39 33.53 16.68
C GLU A 66 0.61 32.67 17.46
N ALA A 67 1.05 31.54 16.91
CA ALA A 67 2.11 30.70 17.46
C ALA A 67 3.52 31.29 17.26
N GLY A 68 3.66 32.44 16.58
CA GLY A 68 4.95 33.10 16.34
C GLY A 68 5.88 32.34 15.39
N LEU A 69 5.35 31.43 14.57
CA LEU A 69 6.15 30.61 13.65
C LEU A 69 6.55 31.35 12.37
N MET A 70 5.80 32.40 12.02
CA MET A 70 6.01 33.15 10.78
C MET A 70 6.88 34.38 11.04
N GLN A 71 8.11 34.38 10.50
CA GLN A 71 9.05 35.49 10.63
C GLN A 71 8.59 36.76 9.89
N SER A 72 7.75 36.61 8.86
CA SER A 72 7.11 37.73 8.15
C SER A 72 5.96 38.36 8.94
N TYR A 73 5.44 37.65 9.95
CA TYR A 73 4.37 38.14 10.81
C TYR A 73 4.98 38.66 12.11
N ASN A 74 5.19 39.97 12.16
CA ASN A 74 5.82 40.63 13.29
C ASN A 74 4.78 40.90 14.40
N ILE A 75 4.93 40.25 15.55
CA ILE A 75 4.02 40.39 16.70
C ILE A 75 4.13 41.81 17.31
N GLU A 76 5.28 42.48 17.14
CA GLU A 76 5.62 43.79 17.71
C GLU A 76 5.00 45.01 16.99
N GLN A 77 4.22 44.83 15.91
CA GLN A 77 3.59 45.95 15.18
C GLN A 77 2.30 46.47 15.86
N LYS A 78 2.23 46.42 17.19
CA LYS A 78 1.09 46.93 17.97
C LYS A 78 1.51 48.07 18.90
#